data_AF-A0A974UCH0-F1
#
_entry.id   AF-A0A974UCH0-F1
#
_cell.length_a   1.000
_cell.length_b   1.000
_cell.length_c   1.000
_cell.angle_alpha   90.00
_cell.angle_beta   90.00
_cell.angle_gamma   90.00
#
_symmetry.space_group_name_H-M   'P 1'
#
loop_
_entity.id
_entity.type
_entity.pdbx_description
1 polymer ?
#
loop_
_entity_poly.entity_id
_entity_poly.type
_entity_poly.pdbx_seq_one_letter_code
_entity_poly.pdbx_strand_id
1 'polypeptide(L)'
;MTEEFVHMFNNAMQEWDEAVKQQDMNKFNNTISFMLMAIKKAPEPNAIIHSNLAMIYYDAAICQAQQPGRRVEKMAENLINKAINEANTALKIEPLSFNSQLVKTYIAADNILHIPGGASNLVPKNGLSAAGVTEFFVRAGSMGVAASKVGVSQAKFKSEVKRLLEIFDSLFSEYYLQATDYIDYSNRLFSIADFCTNSKLAGAKDIFTSLMNVVVDDLKYDDLTEEDKNLVEQEVYRIRALAEGRLMM
;
A
#
# COMPACT_ATOMS: atom_id res chain seq x y z
N MET A 1 -13.07 -20.03 -12.25
CA MET A 1 -12.97 -19.55 -10.85
C MET A 1 -14.06 -20.25 -10.04
N THR A 2 -13.75 -20.88 -8.90
CA THR A 2 -14.76 -21.65 -8.13
C THR A 2 -15.60 -20.71 -7.24
N GLU A 3 -16.91 -20.97 -7.09
CA GLU A 3 -17.79 -20.13 -6.26
C GLU A 3 -17.34 -20.06 -4.79
N GLU A 4 -16.82 -21.17 -4.27
CA GLU A 4 -16.28 -21.27 -2.91
C GLU A 4 -15.07 -20.32 -2.69
N PHE A 5 -14.23 -20.18 -3.72
CA PHE A 5 -13.10 -19.25 -3.71
C PHE A 5 -13.55 -17.79 -3.65
N VAL A 6 -14.47 -17.41 -4.53
CA VAL A 6 -14.96 -16.02 -4.62
C VAL A 6 -15.64 -15.63 -3.31
N HIS A 7 -16.44 -16.53 -2.75
CA HIS A 7 -17.11 -16.30 -1.47
C HIS A 7 -16.11 -16.12 -0.31
N MET A 8 -15.10 -16.99 -0.19
CA MET A 8 -14.07 -16.85 0.86
C MET A 8 -13.28 -15.55 0.73
N PHE A 9 -12.90 -15.18 -0.49
CA PHE A 9 -12.18 -13.93 -0.75
C PHE A 9 -13.02 -12.71 -0.37
N ASN A 10 -14.29 -12.65 -0.79
CA ASN A 10 -15.17 -11.53 -0.46
C ASN A 10 -15.42 -11.40 1.05
N ASN A 11 -15.64 -12.52 1.74
CA ASN A 11 -15.79 -12.52 3.21
C ASN A 11 -14.51 -12.02 3.89
N ALA A 12 -13.34 -12.41 3.38
CA ALA A 12 -12.07 -11.93 3.91
C ALA A 12 -11.91 -10.41 3.73
N MET A 13 -12.24 -9.88 2.55
CA MET A 13 -12.17 -8.44 2.27
C MET A 13 -13.12 -7.65 3.19
N GLN A 14 -14.36 -8.12 3.39
CA GLN A 14 -15.30 -7.46 4.29
C GLN A 14 -14.83 -7.48 5.75
N GLU A 15 -14.35 -8.63 6.25
CA GLU A 15 -13.82 -8.73 7.61
C GLU A 15 -12.54 -7.91 7.79
N TRP A 16 -11.72 -7.76 6.73
CA TRP A 16 -10.54 -6.89 6.77
C TRP A 16 -10.93 -5.44 7.03
N ASP A 17 -11.90 -4.90 6.30
CA ASP A 17 -12.39 -3.53 6.50
C ASP A 17 -12.87 -3.31 7.94
N GLU A 18 -13.59 -4.29 8.50
CA GLU A 18 -14.03 -4.23 9.90
C GLU A 18 -12.87 -4.34 10.88
N ALA A 19 -11.89 -5.21 10.61
CA ALA A 19 -10.69 -5.39 11.43
C ALA A 19 -9.89 -4.09 11.53
N VAL A 20 -9.72 -3.39 10.41
CA VAL A 20 -9.00 -2.11 10.37
C VAL A 20 -9.77 -1.01 11.10
N LYS A 21 -11.09 -0.91 10.89
CA LYS A 21 -11.94 0.07 11.57
C LYS A 21 -11.94 -0.10 13.09
N GLN A 22 -11.98 -1.35 13.57
CA GLN A 22 -12.07 -1.67 14.99
C GLN A 22 -10.71 -1.84 15.67
N GLN A 23 -9.62 -1.92 14.89
CA GLN A 23 -8.27 -2.27 15.36
C GLN A 23 -8.29 -3.57 16.19
N ASP A 24 -8.98 -4.60 15.67
CA ASP A 24 -9.19 -5.88 16.35
C ASP A 24 -8.32 -7.00 15.75
N MET A 25 -7.33 -7.46 16.53
CA MET A 25 -6.44 -8.56 16.12
C MET A 25 -7.16 -9.89 15.92
N ASN A 26 -8.28 -10.15 16.59
CA ASN A 26 -9.05 -11.37 16.36
C ASN A 26 -9.69 -11.35 14.97
N LYS A 27 -10.24 -10.21 14.56
CA LYS A 27 -10.77 -10.02 13.20
C LYS A 27 -9.65 -10.15 12.16
N PHE A 28 -8.47 -9.53 12.39
CA PHE A 28 -7.32 -9.74 11.50
C PHE A 28 -6.93 -11.23 11.38
N ASN A 29 -6.88 -11.97 12.48
CA ASN A 29 -6.55 -13.41 12.44
C ASN A 29 -7.59 -14.23 11.65
N ASN A 30 -8.87 -13.88 11.76
CA ASN A 30 -9.95 -14.49 10.98
C ASN A 30 -9.79 -14.19 9.49
N THR A 31 -9.61 -12.92 9.13
CA THR A 31 -9.33 -12.46 7.77
C THR A 31 -8.15 -13.21 7.15
N ILE A 32 -7.01 -13.28 7.87
CA ILE A 32 -5.81 -14.00 7.44
C ILE A 32 -6.15 -15.48 7.18
N SER A 33 -6.93 -16.10 8.06
CA SER A 33 -7.33 -17.50 7.92
C SER A 33 -8.18 -17.72 6.67
N PHE A 34 -9.14 -16.84 6.39
CA PHE A 34 -9.96 -16.90 5.18
C PHE A 34 -9.13 -16.72 3.91
N MET A 35 -8.20 -15.75 3.90
CA MET A 35 -7.29 -15.56 2.76
C MET A 35 -6.40 -16.78 2.52
N LEU A 36 -5.83 -17.38 3.57
CA LEU A 36 -5.03 -18.60 3.43
C LEU A 36 -5.85 -19.80 2.92
N MET A 37 -7.14 -19.89 3.27
CA MET A 37 -8.04 -20.88 2.68
C MET A 37 -8.34 -20.57 1.21
N ALA A 38 -8.59 -19.31 0.86
CA ALA A 38 -8.79 -18.88 -0.52
C ALA A 38 -7.58 -19.21 -1.40
N ILE A 39 -6.35 -18.97 -0.92
CA ILE A 39 -5.11 -19.36 -1.62
C ILE A 39 -5.07 -20.87 -1.89
N LYS A 40 -5.41 -21.71 -0.90
CA LYS A 40 -5.41 -23.18 -1.06
C LYS A 40 -6.49 -23.68 -2.03
N LYS A 41 -7.58 -22.93 -2.18
CA LYS A 41 -8.72 -23.26 -3.04
C LYS A 41 -8.63 -22.64 -4.42
N ALA A 42 -7.69 -21.72 -4.63
CA ALA A 42 -7.46 -21.09 -5.92
C ALA A 42 -7.06 -22.15 -6.96
N PRO A 43 -7.65 -22.13 -8.16
CA PRO A 43 -7.31 -23.10 -9.21
C PRO A 43 -5.88 -22.93 -9.74
N GLU A 44 -5.31 -21.74 -9.57
CA GLU A 44 -3.95 -21.36 -9.97
C GLU A 44 -3.40 -20.31 -9.01
N PRO A 45 -2.06 -20.12 -8.94
CA PRO A 45 -1.47 -19.05 -8.15
C PRO A 45 -2.03 -17.69 -8.58
N ASN A 46 -2.51 -16.90 -7.61
CA ASN A 46 -3.19 -15.64 -7.88
C ASN A 46 -2.48 -14.49 -7.15
N ALA A 47 -1.87 -13.60 -7.92
CA ALA A 47 -1.10 -12.47 -7.38
C ALA A 47 -1.94 -11.49 -6.57
N ILE A 48 -3.20 -11.26 -6.94
CA ILE A 48 -4.11 -10.33 -6.23
C ILE A 48 -4.33 -10.80 -4.79
N ILE A 49 -4.54 -12.10 -4.58
CA ILE A 49 -4.77 -12.64 -3.23
C ILE A 49 -3.54 -12.50 -2.36
N HIS A 50 -2.36 -12.81 -2.92
CA HIS A 50 -1.10 -12.64 -2.21
C HIS A 50 -0.80 -11.16 -1.94
N SER A 51 -1.16 -10.25 -2.85
CA SER A 51 -1.06 -8.79 -2.66
C SER A 51 -1.94 -8.33 -1.50
N ASN A 52 -3.20 -8.77 -1.46
CA ASN A 52 -4.14 -8.41 -0.41
C ASN A 52 -3.72 -9.01 0.93
N LEU A 53 -3.28 -10.27 0.96
CA LEU A 53 -2.77 -10.90 2.17
C LEU A 53 -1.51 -10.19 2.68
N ALA A 54 -0.66 -9.67 1.79
CA ALA A 54 0.48 -8.85 2.19
C ALA A 54 0.04 -7.57 2.90
N MET A 55 -0.96 -6.87 2.37
CA MET A 55 -1.51 -5.66 3.01
C MET A 55 -2.20 -5.99 4.34
N ILE A 56 -2.99 -7.07 4.41
CA ILE A 56 -3.64 -7.53 5.65
C ILE A 56 -2.59 -7.82 6.73
N TYR A 57 -1.48 -8.47 6.38
CA TYR A 57 -0.40 -8.72 7.33
C TYR A 57 0.28 -7.42 7.79
N TYR A 58 0.45 -6.44 6.91
CA TYR A 58 1.00 -5.14 7.24
C TYR A 58 0.08 -4.37 8.21
N ASP A 59 -1.23 -4.29 7.93
CA ASP A 59 -2.20 -3.67 8.82
C ASP A 59 -2.32 -4.39 10.17
N ALA A 60 -2.29 -5.73 10.15
CA ALA A 60 -2.26 -6.52 11.37
C ALA A 60 -1.00 -6.25 12.20
N ALA A 61 0.15 -6.00 11.56
CA ALA A 61 1.37 -5.62 12.25
C ALA A 61 1.23 -4.26 12.95
N ILE A 62 0.60 -3.29 12.26
CA ILE A 62 0.30 -1.96 12.82
C ILE A 62 -0.62 -2.09 14.03
N CYS A 63 -1.71 -2.85 13.90
CA CYS A 63 -2.64 -3.10 15.00
C CYS A 63 -1.94 -3.82 16.16
N GLN A 64 -1.18 -4.89 15.89
CA GLN A 64 -0.47 -5.67 16.89
C GLN A 64 0.51 -4.79 17.69
N ALA A 65 1.22 -3.89 17.04
CA ALA A 65 2.19 -2.99 17.67
C ALA A 65 1.55 -2.03 18.69
N GLN A 66 0.24 -1.77 18.58
CA GLN A 66 -0.53 -0.92 19.50
C GLN A 66 -1.09 -1.69 20.70
N GLN A 67 -1.10 -3.03 20.65
CA GLN A 67 -1.67 -3.86 21.71
C GLN A 67 -0.77 -3.86 22.95
N PRO A 68 -1.34 -3.88 24.17
CA PRO A 68 -0.57 -4.04 25.39
C PRO A 68 -0.07 -5.48 25.53
N GLY A 69 1.21 -5.68 25.84
CA GLY A 69 1.72 -7.02 26.11
C GLY A 69 3.23 -7.16 26.07
N ARG A 70 3.72 -8.28 26.62
CA ARG A 70 5.11 -8.70 26.44
C ARG A 70 5.26 -9.28 25.03
N ARG A 71 6.35 -8.94 24.32
CA ARG A 71 6.70 -9.45 22.96
C ARG A 71 5.90 -8.89 21.78
N VAL A 72 5.11 -7.83 21.99
CA VAL A 72 4.35 -7.14 20.93
C VAL A 72 5.23 -6.81 19.72
N GLU A 73 6.43 -6.29 19.96
CA GLU A 73 7.42 -5.97 18.92
C GLU A 73 7.76 -7.17 18.04
N LYS A 74 8.05 -8.32 18.66
CA LYS A 74 8.40 -9.55 17.94
C LYS A 74 7.21 -10.12 17.16
N MET A 75 6.00 -9.94 17.68
CA MET A 75 4.77 -10.36 17.00
C MET A 75 4.48 -9.49 15.77
N ALA A 76 4.61 -8.17 15.92
CA ALA A 76 4.50 -7.23 14.80
C ALA A 76 5.59 -7.50 13.74
N GLU A 77 6.84 -7.71 14.14
CA GLU A 77 7.94 -8.05 13.23
C GLU A 77 7.67 -9.34 12.44
N ASN A 78 7.12 -10.36 13.08
CA ASN A 78 6.72 -11.60 12.39
C ASN A 78 5.63 -11.35 11.33
N LEU A 79 4.69 -10.43 11.59
CA LEU A 79 3.64 -10.05 10.64
C LEU A 79 4.23 -9.25 9.46
N ILE A 80 5.15 -8.32 9.72
CA ILE A 80 5.89 -7.60 8.66
C ILE A 80 6.66 -8.58 7.76
N ASN A 81 7.36 -9.56 8.34
CA ASN A 81 8.08 -10.57 7.56
C ASN A 81 7.13 -11.40 6.68
N LYS A 82 5.94 -11.71 7.18
CA LYS A 82 4.90 -12.37 6.38
C LYS A 82 4.38 -11.47 5.26
N ALA A 83 4.12 -10.19 5.54
CA ALA A 83 3.71 -9.21 4.53
C ALA A 83 4.72 -9.14 3.36
N ILE A 84 6.02 -9.04 3.68
CA ILE A 84 7.09 -9.05 2.66
C ILE A 84 7.09 -10.35 1.85
N ASN A 85 6.93 -11.51 2.52
CA ASN A 85 6.93 -12.81 1.83
C ASN A 85 5.75 -12.95 0.86
N GLU A 86 4.57 -12.50 1.26
CA GLU A 86 3.38 -12.53 0.41
C GLU A 86 3.49 -11.55 -0.76
N ALA A 87 3.98 -10.32 -0.53
CA ALA A 87 4.26 -9.36 -1.59
C ALA A 87 5.29 -9.89 -2.60
N ASN A 88 6.36 -10.53 -2.12
CA ASN A 88 7.34 -11.19 -2.99
C ASN A 88 6.76 -12.38 -3.76
N THR A 89 5.77 -13.07 -3.18
CA THR A 89 5.08 -14.19 -3.84
C THR A 89 4.20 -13.68 -4.97
N ALA A 90 3.41 -12.64 -4.71
CA ALA A 90 2.64 -11.96 -5.73
C ALA A 90 3.52 -11.43 -6.87
N LEU A 91 4.64 -10.76 -6.58
CA LEU A 91 5.58 -10.26 -7.60
C LEU A 91 6.27 -11.37 -8.41
N LYS A 92 6.34 -12.61 -7.90
CA LYS A 92 6.82 -13.76 -8.69
C LYS A 92 5.76 -14.28 -9.66
N ILE A 93 4.49 -14.20 -9.27
CA ILE A 93 3.34 -14.62 -10.10
C ILE A 93 3.07 -13.54 -11.16
N GLU A 94 3.03 -12.28 -10.74
CA GLU A 94 2.75 -11.10 -11.57
C GLU A 94 3.79 -10.00 -11.30
N PRO A 95 4.86 -9.92 -12.12
CA PRO A 95 5.97 -9.00 -11.90
C PRO A 95 5.61 -7.51 -11.90
N LEU A 96 4.45 -7.15 -12.47
CA LEU A 96 3.91 -5.80 -12.53
C LEU A 96 2.82 -5.54 -11.48
N SER A 97 2.73 -6.37 -10.43
CA SER A 97 1.79 -6.15 -9.33
C SER A 97 2.14 -4.87 -8.54
N PHE A 98 1.49 -3.76 -8.89
CA PHE A 98 1.66 -2.45 -8.25
C PHE A 98 1.40 -2.54 -6.75
N ASN A 99 0.27 -3.12 -6.34
CA ASN A 99 -0.14 -3.24 -4.94
C ASN A 99 0.86 -4.03 -4.09
N SER A 100 1.49 -5.07 -4.63
CA SER A 100 2.53 -5.80 -3.91
C SER A 100 3.79 -4.98 -3.70
N GLN A 101 4.21 -4.24 -4.72
CA GLN A 101 5.36 -3.35 -4.61
C GLN A 101 5.05 -2.14 -3.71
N LEU A 102 3.79 -1.70 -3.66
CA LEU A 102 3.30 -0.66 -2.77
C LEU A 102 3.47 -1.07 -1.30
N VAL A 103 3.05 -2.28 -0.93
CA VAL A 103 3.23 -2.82 0.44
C VAL A 103 4.71 -2.81 0.85
N LYS A 104 5.60 -3.27 -0.04
CA LYS A 104 7.06 -3.26 0.22
C LYS A 104 7.59 -1.83 0.42
N THR A 105 7.04 -0.88 -0.34
CA THR A 105 7.39 0.55 -0.24
C THR A 105 6.93 1.15 1.09
N TYR A 106 5.69 0.86 1.54
CA TYR A 106 5.18 1.28 2.85
C TYR A 106 6.01 0.74 4.00
N ILE A 107 6.30 -0.57 3.98
CA ILE A 107 7.17 -1.19 4.99
C ILE A 107 8.55 -0.54 5.01
N ALA A 108 9.12 -0.21 3.85
CA ALA A 108 10.42 0.46 3.78
C ALA A 108 10.36 1.93 4.30
N ALA A 109 9.25 2.62 4.06
CA ALA A 109 9.01 3.98 4.55
C ALA A 109 8.95 4.04 6.09
N ASP A 110 8.17 3.15 6.70
CA ASP A 110 8.01 3.08 8.16
C ASP A 110 9.33 2.81 8.87
N ASN A 111 10.21 2.03 8.25
CA ASN A 111 11.53 1.74 8.80
C ASN A 111 12.48 2.96 8.79
N ILE A 112 12.29 3.97 7.92
CA ILE A 112 13.12 5.19 7.88
C ILE A 112 12.87 6.09 9.09
N LEU A 113 11.64 6.13 9.60
CA LEU A 113 11.27 6.99 10.72
C LEU A 113 11.97 6.59 12.05
N HIS A 114 12.79 5.54 12.04
CA HIS A 114 13.58 5.04 13.15
C HIS A 114 15.07 5.46 13.06
N ILE A 115 15.41 6.69 13.48
CA ILE A 115 16.79 7.20 13.60
C ILE A 115 17.25 7.14 15.09
N PRO A 116 18.51 6.76 15.40
CA PRO A 116 18.84 6.01 16.63
C PRO A 116 19.07 6.90 17.86
N GLY A 117 18.62 6.41 19.03
CA GLY A 117 19.02 6.98 20.33
C GLY A 117 17.97 7.03 21.45
N GLY A 118 16.76 6.51 21.25
CA GLY A 118 15.73 6.57 22.29
C GLY A 118 14.85 5.32 22.26
N ALA A 119 14.34 4.95 23.43
CA ALA A 119 13.40 3.86 23.62
C ALA A 119 12.36 3.77 22.50
N SER A 120 12.02 2.53 22.12
CA SER A 120 10.89 2.17 21.27
C SER A 120 9.69 3.09 21.54
N ASN A 121 9.42 4.04 20.64
CA ASN A 121 8.27 4.93 20.71
C ASN A 121 6.98 4.23 20.22
N LEU A 122 6.86 2.92 20.48
CA LEU A 122 5.63 2.15 20.26
C LEU A 122 4.58 2.41 21.35
N VAL A 123 4.90 3.23 22.35
CA VAL A 123 3.93 3.74 23.32
C VAL A 123 3.71 5.22 23.07
N PRO A 124 2.55 5.63 22.52
CA PRO A 124 2.16 7.03 22.56
C PRO A 124 2.12 7.44 24.04
N LYS A 125 2.96 8.38 24.46
CA LYS A 125 2.90 8.89 25.84
C LYS A 125 1.62 9.69 26.11
N ASN A 126 0.89 10.11 25.07
CA ASN A 126 -0.34 10.88 25.23
C ASN A 126 -1.44 10.28 24.33
N GLY A 127 -2.56 9.90 24.94
CA GLY A 127 -3.69 9.23 24.29
C GLY A 127 -4.41 10.08 23.26
N LEU A 128 -4.00 9.95 22.00
CA LEU A 128 -4.78 10.35 20.84
C LEU A 128 -4.83 9.16 19.87
N SER A 129 -6.02 8.59 19.76
CA SER A 129 -6.39 7.60 18.76
C SER A 129 -6.31 8.20 17.35
N ALA A 130 -5.87 7.41 16.36
CA ALA A 130 -6.61 7.13 15.13
C ALA A 130 -5.71 6.47 14.08
N ALA A 131 -6.19 5.32 13.60
CA ALA A 131 -6.46 5.06 12.20
C ALA A 131 -5.20 4.90 11.30
N GLY A 132 -5.07 3.69 10.74
CA GLY A 132 -4.05 3.29 9.78
C GLY A 132 -4.63 3.09 8.38
N VAL A 133 -4.03 3.80 7.42
CA VAL A 133 -3.90 3.58 5.95
C VAL A 133 -5.11 3.12 5.09
N THR A 134 -6.32 2.98 5.61
CA THR A 134 -7.51 2.62 4.80
C THR A 134 -8.40 3.79 4.35
N GLU A 135 -8.22 5.01 4.84
CA GLU A 135 -8.90 6.23 4.34
C GLU A 135 -8.24 7.47 4.97
N PHE A 136 -7.20 8.07 4.36
CA PHE A 136 -6.37 9.10 5.04
C PHE A 136 -6.20 10.41 4.29
N PHE A 137 -7.30 11.17 4.18
CA PHE A 137 -7.24 12.62 3.89
C PHE A 137 -7.49 13.53 5.11
N VAL A 138 -7.42 13.05 6.37
CA VAL A 138 -7.67 13.95 7.53
C VAL A 138 -6.49 14.12 8.49
N ARG A 139 -5.36 13.40 8.36
CA ARG A 139 -4.28 13.50 9.34
C ARG A 139 -2.89 13.55 8.71
N ALA A 140 -2.58 14.69 8.10
CA ALA A 140 -1.22 15.18 8.05
C ALA A 140 -0.72 15.34 9.50
N GLY A 141 0.03 14.36 10.00
CA GLY A 141 0.63 14.41 11.31
C GLY A 141 0.52 13.08 12.06
N SER A 142 1.68 12.44 12.21
CA SER A 142 1.95 11.29 13.06
C SER A 142 1.24 9.99 12.68
N MET A 143 2.03 9.01 12.25
CA MET A 143 2.07 7.66 12.83
C MET A 143 3.17 6.85 12.15
N GLY A 144 4.24 6.56 12.88
CA GLY A 144 5.20 5.51 12.54
C GLY A 144 4.89 4.29 13.40
N VAL A 145 4.65 3.14 12.79
CA VAL A 145 4.36 1.89 13.50
C VAL A 145 5.21 0.75 12.93
N ALA A 146 6.26 0.42 13.71
CA ALA A 146 7.07 -0.82 13.76
C ALA A 146 7.71 -1.42 12.47
N ALA A 147 9.05 -1.36 12.41
CA ALA A 147 9.88 -2.58 12.49
C ALA A 147 11.23 -2.27 13.17
N SER A 148 11.72 -3.22 13.98
CA SER A 148 12.95 -3.08 14.75
C SER A 148 14.17 -3.60 13.98
N LYS A 149 15.33 -2.94 14.18
CA LYS A 149 16.70 -3.45 13.96
C LYS A 149 17.07 -4.06 12.61
N VAL A 150 16.42 -3.66 11.52
CA VAL A 150 17.05 -3.73 10.20
C VAL A 150 17.43 -2.31 9.85
N GLY A 151 18.72 -2.04 9.66
CA GLY A 151 19.18 -0.77 9.09
C GLY A 151 18.68 -0.64 7.65
N VAL A 152 17.38 -0.46 7.47
CA VAL A 152 16.76 -0.09 6.20
C VAL A 152 17.21 1.33 5.96
N SER A 153 18.30 1.45 5.22
CA SER A 153 18.82 2.72 4.80
C SER A 153 17.79 3.41 3.92
N GLN A 154 17.85 4.74 3.87
CA GLN A 154 17.15 5.53 2.85
C GLN A 154 17.34 4.95 1.44
N ALA A 155 18.44 4.23 1.19
CA ALA A 155 18.69 3.53 -0.07
C ALA A 155 17.70 2.38 -0.36
N LYS A 156 17.26 1.61 0.66
CA LYS A 156 16.27 0.54 0.44
C LYS A 156 14.90 1.14 0.10
N PHE A 157 14.42 2.13 0.84
CA PHE A 157 13.18 2.83 0.47
C PHE A 157 13.28 3.46 -0.91
N LYS A 158 14.39 4.15 -1.22
CA LYS A 158 14.63 4.69 -2.57
C LYS A 158 14.56 3.60 -3.64
N SER A 159 15.10 2.41 -3.37
CA SER A 159 15.02 1.25 -4.27
C SER A 159 13.59 0.75 -4.43
N GLU A 160 12.80 0.70 -3.36
CA GLU A 160 11.40 0.26 -3.42
C GLU A 160 10.53 1.28 -4.17
N VAL A 161 10.73 2.58 -3.94
CA VAL A 161 10.06 3.67 -4.70
C VAL A 161 10.43 3.60 -6.18
N LYS A 162 11.72 3.45 -6.50
CA LYS A 162 12.17 3.30 -7.89
C LYS A 162 11.48 2.11 -8.55
N ARG A 163 11.43 0.97 -7.88
CA ARG A 163 10.79 -0.23 -8.42
C ARG A 163 9.28 -0.07 -8.58
N LEU A 164 8.63 0.65 -7.66
CA LEU A 164 7.21 0.99 -7.76
C LEU A 164 6.92 1.85 -9.00
N LEU A 165 7.76 2.86 -9.25
CA LEU A 165 7.65 3.71 -10.45
C LEU A 165 7.93 2.93 -11.74
N GLU A 166 8.95 2.07 -11.76
CA GLU A 166 9.21 1.19 -12.92
C GLU A 166 7.98 0.34 -13.27
N ILE A 167 7.28 -0.20 -12.27
CA ILE A 167 6.05 -0.97 -12.48
C ILE A 167 4.93 -0.06 -12.99
N PHE A 168 4.70 1.09 -12.35
CA PHE A 168 3.67 2.05 -12.75
C PHE A 168 3.86 2.53 -14.20
N ASP A 169 5.08 2.94 -14.54
CA ASP A 169 5.42 3.40 -15.89
C ASP A 169 5.24 2.28 -16.92
N SER A 170 5.63 1.03 -16.59
CA SER A 170 5.45 -0.12 -17.49
C SER A 170 3.97 -0.47 -17.70
N LEU A 171 3.17 -0.44 -16.64
CA LEU A 171 1.72 -0.66 -16.72
C LEU A 171 1.06 0.37 -17.63
N PHE A 172 1.51 1.62 -17.57
CA PHE A 172 1.04 2.69 -18.45
C PHE A 172 1.52 2.48 -19.90
N SER A 173 2.82 2.37 -20.14
CA SER A 173 3.39 2.41 -21.49
C SER A 173 3.24 1.12 -22.30
N GLU A 174 3.18 -0.04 -21.65
CA GLU A 174 3.18 -1.35 -22.34
C GLU A 174 1.81 -2.04 -22.31
N TYR A 175 1.02 -1.80 -21.26
CA TYR A 175 -0.21 -2.57 -21.00
C TYR A 175 -1.49 -1.74 -21.09
N TYR A 176 -1.39 -0.42 -21.33
CA TYR A 176 -2.51 0.52 -21.40
C TYR A 176 -3.40 0.39 -20.15
N LEU A 177 -2.97 1.04 -19.07
CA LEU A 177 -3.60 1.02 -17.75
C LEU A 177 -5.05 1.52 -17.82
N GLN A 178 -5.96 0.90 -17.05
CA GLN A 178 -7.32 1.44 -16.91
C GLN A 178 -7.26 2.79 -16.20
N ALA A 179 -8.08 3.74 -16.63
CA ALA A 179 -8.08 5.09 -16.07
C ALA A 179 -8.46 5.11 -14.58
N THR A 180 -9.33 4.19 -14.16
CA THR A 180 -9.69 3.97 -12.75
C THR A 180 -8.49 3.50 -11.90
N ASP A 181 -7.71 2.54 -12.41
CA ASP A 181 -6.48 2.07 -11.78
C ASP A 181 -5.40 3.18 -11.76
N TYR A 182 -5.27 3.95 -12.84
CA TYR A 182 -4.37 5.10 -12.87
C TYR A 182 -4.70 6.10 -11.75
N ILE A 183 -5.97 6.44 -11.55
CA ILE A 183 -6.40 7.37 -10.50
C ILE A 183 -6.01 6.82 -9.12
N ASP A 184 -6.34 5.56 -8.82
CA ASP A 184 -5.98 4.96 -7.52
C ASP A 184 -4.46 4.96 -7.31
N TYR A 185 -3.70 4.43 -8.28
CA TYR A 185 -2.24 4.33 -8.16
C TYR A 185 -1.59 5.71 -8.03
N SER A 186 -2.10 6.71 -8.77
CA SER A 186 -1.64 8.09 -8.68
C SER A 186 -1.85 8.69 -7.31
N ASN A 187 -3.01 8.45 -6.69
CA ASN A 187 -3.30 8.92 -5.33
C ASN A 187 -2.38 8.25 -4.29
N ARG A 188 -2.07 6.96 -4.46
CA ARG A 188 -1.08 6.26 -3.61
C ARG A 188 0.33 6.84 -3.80
N LEU A 189 0.72 7.11 -5.04
CA LEU A 189 2.00 7.73 -5.38
C LEU A 189 2.12 9.15 -4.82
N PHE A 190 1.07 9.97 -4.91
CA PHE A 190 1.03 11.29 -4.27
C PHE A 190 1.29 11.21 -2.78
N SER A 191 0.68 10.24 -2.10
CA SER A 191 0.88 10.03 -0.66
C SER A 191 2.35 9.73 -0.32
N ILE A 192 3.03 8.92 -1.14
CA ILE A 192 4.46 8.62 -0.99
C ILE A 192 5.31 9.87 -1.29
N ALA A 193 4.94 10.67 -2.28
CA ALA A 193 5.65 11.90 -2.63
C ALA A 193 5.54 12.96 -1.53
N ASP A 194 4.37 13.08 -0.90
CA ASP A 194 4.15 13.93 0.27
C ASP A 194 4.98 13.46 1.46
N PHE A 195 5.03 12.15 1.72
CA PHE A 195 5.92 11.58 2.74
C PHE A 195 7.40 11.91 2.46
N CYS A 196 7.85 11.75 1.21
CA CYS A 196 9.21 12.09 0.80
C CYS A 196 9.50 13.57 1.06
N THR A 197 8.60 14.46 0.66
CA THR A 197 8.75 15.92 0.82
C THR A 197 8.83 16.31 2.29
N ASN A 198 7.87 15.84 3.10
CA ASN A 198 7.79 16.16 4.53
C ASN A 198 8.99 15.61 5.32
N SER A 199 9.50 14.45 4.91
CA SER A 199 10.64 13.79 5.56
C SER A 199 11.99 14.17 4.94
N LYS A 200 12.01 15.10 3.96
CA LYS A 200 13.21 15.52 3.21
C LYS A 200 13.97 14.36 2.56
N LEU A 201 13.24 13.37 2.05
CA LEU A 201 13.75 12.23 1.31
C LEU A 201 13.68 12.49 -0.20
N ALA A 202 14.56 11.83 -0.95
CA ALA A 202 14.50 11.81 -2.41
C ALA A 202 13.37 10.90 -2.91
N GLY A 203 12.82 11.21 -4.09
CA GLY A 203 11.80 10.39 -4.77
C GLY A 203 10.53 11.15 -5.14
N ALA A 204 10.19 12.23 -4.40
CA ALA A 204 8.98 13.03 -4.69
C ALA A 204 8.95 13.57 -6.13
N LYS A 205 10.08 14.12 -6.61
CA LYS A 205 10.18 14.63 -7.99
C LYS A 205 10.03 13.54 -9.04
N ASP A 206 10.60 12.36 -8.80
CA ASP A 206 10.50 11.23 -9.72
C ASP A 206 9.03 10.77 -9.83
N ILE A 207 8.34 10.70 -8.69
CA ILE A 207 6.91 10.39 -8.65
C ILE A 207 6.09 11.41 -9.44
N PHE A 208 6.22 12.71 -9.15
CA PHE A 208 5.46 13.73 -9.87
C PHE A 208 5.76 13.73 -11.37
N THR A 209 7.00 13.41 -11.76
CA THR A 209 7.40 13.30 -13.17
C THR A 209 6.67 12.14 -13.87
N SER A 210 6.63 10.95 -13.27
CA SER A 210 5.88 9.81 -13.81
C SER A 210 4.39 10.14 -13.96
N LEU A 211 3.78 10.78 -12.96
CA LEU A 211 2.36 11.16 -13.00
C LEU A 211 2.05 12.19 -14.10
N MET A 212 2.92 13.18 -14.29
CA MET A 212 2.76 14.25 -15.28
C MET A 212 2.89 13.73 -16.73
N ASN A 213 3.78 12.76 -16.95
CA ASN A 213 4.14 12.27 -18.28
C ASN A 213 3.10 11.31 -18.91
N VAL A 214 2.05 10.95 -18.17
CA VAL A 214 0.97 10.12 -18.70
C VAL A 214 0.24 10.85 -19.84
N VAL A 215 0.11 10.16 -20.97
CA VAL A 215 -0.73 10.58 -22.10
C VAL A 215 -2.15 10.08 -21.85
N VAL A 216 -3.09 11.00 -21.64
CA VAL A 216 -4.48 10.67 -21.23
C VAL A 216 -5.16 9.78 -22.28
N ASP A 217 -4.92 10.06 -23.56
CA ASP A 217 -5.49 9.31 -24.69
C ASP A 217 -5.03 7.84 -24.75
N ASP A 218 -3.93 7.49 -24.06
CA ASP A 218 -3.40 6.12 -24.01
C ASP A 218 -3.97 5.31 -22.82
N LEU A 219 -4.84 5.90 -21.99
CA LEU A 219 -5.54 5.16 -20.93
C LEU A 219 -6.73 4.38 -21.49
N LYS A 220 -7.04 3.24 -20.87
CA LYS A 220 -8.27 2.49 -21.16
C LYS A 220 -9.43 3.00 -20.32
N TYR A 221 -10.61 2.99 -20.93
CA TYR A 221 -11.87 3.42 -20.32
C TYR A 221 -12.97 2.36 -20.56
N ASP A 222 -12.55 1.09 -20.68
CA ASP A 222 -13.41 -0.01 -21.16
C ASP A 222 -14.50 -0.36 -20.14
N ASP A 223 -14.29 -0.03 -18.87
CA ASP A 223 -15.16 -0.31 -17.73
C ASP A 223 -16.18 0.79 -17.43
N LEU A 224 -16.20 1.88 -18.21
CA LEU A 224 -16.94 3.10 -17.89
C LEU A 224 -18.07 3.40 -18.88
N THR A 225 -19.17 3.96 -18.35
CA THR A 225 -20.21 4.58 -19.18
C THR A 225 -19.70 5.90 -19.78
N GLU A 226 -20.31 6.40 -20.86
CA GLU A 226 -19.91 7.68 -21.46
C GLU A 226 -20.00 8.87 -20.48
N GLU A 227 -20.94 8.83 -19.53
CA GLU A 227 -21.03 9.85 -18.48
C GLU A 227 -19.83 9.76 -17.52
N ASP A 228 -19.49 8.54 -17.07
CA ASP A 228 -18.36 8.30 -16.17
C ASP A 228 -17.02 8.58 -16.84
N LYS A 229 -16.87 8.32 -18.14
CA LYS A 229 -15.66 8.61 -18.91
C LYS A 229 -15.24 10.07 -18.80
N ASN A 230 -16.19 10.99 -18.99
CA ASN A 230 -15.92 12.42 -18.89
C ASN A 230 -15.43 12.82 -17.48
N LEU A 231 -16.03 12.24 -16.43
CA LEU A 231 -15.64 12.51 -15.05
C LEU A 231 -14.24 11.95 -14.74
N VAL A 232 -13.97 10.72 -15.16
CA VAL A 232 -12.68 10.05 -14.97
C VAL A 232 -11.58 10.77 -15.75
N GLU A 233 -11.84 11.18 -16.99
CA GLU A 233 -10.87 11.94 -17.80
C GLU A 233 -10.53 13.30 -17.16
N GLN A 234 -11.54 14.03 -16.64
CA GLN A 234 -11.30 15.26 -15.88
C GLN A 234 -10.41 15.02 -14.66
N GLU A 235 -10.62 13.92 -13.95
CA GLU A 235 -9.82 13.55 -12.79
C GLU A 235 -8.38 13.19 -13.16
N VAL A 236 -8.17 12.49 -14.28
CA VAL A 236 -6.83 12.23 -14.85
C VAL A 236 -6.11 13.55 -15.14
N TYR A 237 -6.76 14.48 -15.84
CA TYR A 237 -6.18 15.81 -16.11
C TYR A 237 -5.88 16.58 -14.82
N ARG A 238 -6.77 16.52 -13.83
CA ARG A 238 -6.55 17.15 -12.52
C ARG A 238 -5.30 16.59 -11.83
N ILE A 239 -5.12 15.27 -11.83
CA ILE A 239 -3.95 14.59 -11.27
C ILE A 239 -2.67 15.06 -11.97
N ARG A 240 -2.66 15.12 -13.31
CA ARG A 240 -1.51 15.61 -14.08
C ARG A 240 -1.16 17.07 -13.74
N ALA A 241 -2.15 17.94 -13.71
CA ALA A 241 -1.96 19.36 -13.38
C ALA A 241 -1.45 19.55 -11.94
N LEU A 242 -1.92 18.74 -11.00
CA LEU A 242 -1.39 18.73 -9.63
C LEU A 242 0.08 18.29 -9.58
N ALA A 243 0.44 17.24 -10.31
CA ALA A 243 1.81 16.76 -10.36
C ALA A 243 2.76 17.81 -10.99
N GLU A 244 2.34 18.45 -12.08
CA GLU A 244 3.06 19.56 -12.71
C GLU A 244 3.25 20.73 -11.75
N GLY A 245 2.18 21.17 -11.08
CA GLY A 245 2.24 22.26 -10.10
C GLY A 245 3.21 21.96 -8.95
N ARG A 246 3.32 20.69 -8.52
CA ARG A 246 4.28 20.25 -7.50
C ARG A 246 5.73 20.23 -7.98
N LEU A 247 5.98 20.08 -9.29
CA LEU A 247 7.32 20.13 -9.87
C LEU A 247 7.85 21.55 -10.08
N MET A 248 6.94 22.52 -10.24
CA MET A 248 7.28 23.94 -10.45
C MET A 248 7.57 24.73 -9.17
N MET A 249 7.34 24.15 -7.99
CA MET A 249 7.64 24.73 -6.66
C MET A 249 9.01 24.29 -6.14
#